data_AF-A0A2X0I9K2-F1
#
_entry.id   AF-A0A2X0I9K2-F1
#
_cell.length_a   1.000
_cell.length_b   1.000
_cell.length_c   1.000
_cell.angle_alpha   90.00
_cell.angle_beta   90.00
_cell.angle_gamma   90.00
#
_symmetry.space_group_name_H-M   'P 1'
#
loop_
_entity.id
_entity.type
_entity.pdbx_description
1 polymer ?
#
loop_
_entity_poly.entity_id
_entity_poly.type
_entity_poly.pdbx_seq_one_letter_code
_entity_poly.pdbx_strand_id
1 'polypeptide(L)' 'MAKTLIDLDEEALAFAAEVLGTRTKKDTVNAALREIGARAKRERALDQMIQLFESGAFDESMKAKGGARTWPEQAAS' A
#
# COMPACT_ATOMS: atom_id res chain seq x y z
N MET A 1 23.63 1.06 -2.85
CA MET A 1 23.11 2.31 -2.28
C MET A 1 24.15 3.40 -2.49
N ALA A 2 23.72 4.60 -2.88
CA ALA A 2 24.60 5.75 -2.99
C ALA A 2 25.03 6.22 -1.59
N LYS A 3 26.24 6.77 -1.47
CA LYS A 3 26.69 7.44 -0.25
C LYS A 3 26.30 8.90 -0.32
N THR A 4 25.61 9.37 0.69
CA THR A 4 25.21 10.77 0.82
C THR A 4 25.65 11.23 2.21
N LEU A 5 26.32 12.37 2.28
CA LEU A 5 26.65 13.02 3.55
C LEU A 5 25.48 13.95 3.89
N ILE A 6 24.83 13.69 5.02
CA ILE A 6 23.73 14.51 5.55
C ILE A 6 23.93 14.65 7.05
N ASP A 7 23.58 15.82 7.59
CA ASP A 7 23.45 16.00 9.02
C ASP A 7 22.11 15.42 9.47
N LEU A 8 22.14 14.71 10.61
CA LEU A 8 20.99 14.03 11.18
C LEU A 8 20.78 14.53 12.60
N ASP A 9 19.51 14.79 12.93
CA ASP A 9 19.10 14.97 14.31
C ASP A 9 19.25 13.63 15.05
N GLU A 10 20.14 13.61 16.04
CA GLU A 10 20.46 12.39 16.81
C GLU A 10 19.29 11.95 17.70
N GLU A 11 18.46 12.87 18.18
CA GLU A 11 17.28 12.53 18.99
C GLU A 11 16.20 11.88 18.12
N ALA A 12 15.91 12.47 16.96
CA ALA A 12 14.97 11.90 16.01
C ALA A 12 15.45 10.54 15.49
N LEU A 13 16.77 10.38 15.27
CA LEU A 13 17.37 9.13 14.84
C LEU A 13 17.28 8.05 15.92
N ALA A 14 17.49 8.40 17.19
CA ALA A 14 17.36 7.48 18.32
C ALA A 14 15.91 7.01 18.47
N PHE A 15 14.95 7.94 18.43
CA PHE A 15 13.53 7.60 18.50
C PHE A 15 13.10 6.69 17.34
N ALA A 16 13.52 7.01 16.10
CA ALA A 16 13.24 6.16 14.95
C ALA A 16 13.87 4.76 15.11
N ALA A 17 15.07 4.66 15.69
CA ALA A 17 15.73 3.38 15.91
C ALA A 17 14.98 2.51 16.92
N GLU A 18 14.44 3.12 17.97
CA GLU A 18 13.59 2.45 18.96
C GLU A 18 12.29 1.93 18.32
N VAL A 19 11.57 2.80 17.59
CA VAL A 19 10.32 2.46 16.92
C VAL A 19 10.51 1.36 15.87
N LEU A 20 11.62 1.41 15.12
CA LEU A 20 11.91 0.48 14.03
C LEU A 20 12.70 -0.76 14.48
N GLY A 21 13.16 -0.81 15.74
CA GLY A 21 13.97 -1.90 16.28
C GLY A 21 15.34 -2.05 15.61
N THR A 22 15.92 -0.97 15.09
CA THR A 22 17.19 -1.00 14.33
C THR A 22 18.39 -0.65 15.22
N ARG A 23 19.56 -1.18 14.86
CA ARG A 23 20.79 -1.05 15.67
C ARG A 23 21.82 -0.07 15.10
N THR A 24 21.74 0.23 13.81
CA THR A 24 22.69 1.13 13.14
C THR A 24 21.97 2.32 12.52
N LYS A 25 22.63 3.49 12.51
CA LYS A 25 22.11 4.73 11.92
C LYS A 25 21.63 4.51 10.47
N LYS A 26 22.45 3.82 9.68
CA LYS A 26 22.13 3.47 8.30
C LYS A 26 20.87 2.61 8.21
N ASP A 27 20.74 1.59 9.07
CA ASP A 27 19.58 0.71 9.03
C ASP A 27 18.32 1.45 9.45
N THR A 28 18.40 2.30 10.48
CA THR A 28 17.29 3.17 10.90
C THR A 28 16.82 4.07 9.76
N VAL A 29 17.75 4.79 9.10
CA VAL A 29 17.39 5.69 7.99
C VAL A 29 16.76 4.93 6.83
N ASN A 30 17.35 3.80 6.42
CA ASN A 30 16.79 3.02 5.31
C ASN A 30 15.44 2.39 5.65
N ALA A 31 15.27 1.91 6.89
CA ALA A 31 14.01 1.36 7.36
C ALA A 31 12.92 2.45 7.40
N ALA A 32 13.24 3.63 7.94
CA ALA A 32 12.33 4.77 7.99
C ALA A 32 11.87 5.21 6.58
N LEU A 33 12.82 5.36 5.65
CA LEU A 33 12.50 5.72 4.26
C LEU A 33 11.61 4.67 3.57
N ARG A 34 11.85 3.39 3.84
CA ARG A 34 11.02 2.30 3.32
C ARG A 34 9.61 2.31 3.92
N GLU A 35 9.49 2.53 5.23
CA GLU A 35 8.19 2.54 5.91
C GLU A 35 7.33 3.71 5.43
N ILE A 36 7.89 4.91 5.32
CA ILE A 36 7.16 6.07 4.77
C ILE A 36 6.76 5.83 3.31
N GLY A 37 7.64 5.26 2.49
CA GLY A 37 7.31 4.89 1.12
C GLY A 37 6.20 3.85 1.03
N ALA A 38 6.20 2.85 1.93
CA ALA A 38 5.15 1.85 2.01
C ALA A 38 3.82 2.46 2.44
N ARG A 39 3.83 3.36 3.45
CA ARG A 39 2.65 4.09 3.91
C ARG A 39 2.04 4.94 2.80
N ALA A 40 2.84 5.73 2.10
CA ALA A 40 2.37 6.54 0.99
C ALA A 40 1.79 5.70 -0.17
N LYS A 41 2.37 4.52 -0.44
CA LYS A 41 1.80 3.58 -1.42
C LYS A 41 0.44 3.04 -0.98
N ARG A 42 0.30 2.68 0.31
CA ARG A 42 -0.98 2.21 0.86
C ARG A 42 -2.06 3.28 0.76
N GLU A 43 -1.73 4.53 1.09
CA GLU A 43 -2.65 5.67 0.96
C GLU A 43 -3.07 5.92 -0.50
N ARG A 44 -2.12 5.98 -1.44
CA ARG A 44 -2.45 6.14 -2.87
C ARG A 44 -3.28 4.99 -3.43
N ALA A 45 -3.04 3.76 -2.99
CA ALA A 45 -3.82 2.61 -3.43
C ALA A 45 -5.27 2.71 -2.96
N LEU A 46 -5.50 3.19 -1.72
CA LEU A 46 -6.83 3.45 -1.19
C LEU A 46 -7.54 4.54 -1.99
N ASP A 47 -6.86 5.66 -2.27
CA ASP A 47 -7.42 6.75 -3.09
C ASP A 47 -7.82 6.26 -4.49
N GLN A 48 -6.94 5.47 -5.14
CA GLN A 48 -7.24 4.88 -6.45
C GLN A 48 -8.45 3.94 -6.39
N MET A 49 -8.58 3.15 -5.33
CA MET A 49 -9.71 2.24 -5.15
C MET A 49 -11.02 3.02 -4.96
N ILE A 50 -11.00 4.12 -4.19
CA ILE A 50 -12.17 5.01 -4.02
C ILE A 50 -12.57 5.61 -5.37
N GLN A 51 -11.62 6.11 -6.15
CA GLN A 51 -11.90 6.67 -7.48
C GLN A 51 -12.49 5.64 -8.46
N LEU A 52 -11.98 4.39 -8.44
CA LEU A 52 -12.54 3.30 -9.23
C LEU A 52 -13.97 2.92 -8.81
N PHE A 53 -14.28 3.03 -7.51
CA PHE A 53 -15.62 2.82 -6.99
C PHE A 53 -16.57 3.96 -7.41
N GLU A 54 -16.16 5.21 -7.23
CA GLU A 54 -16.97 6.40 -7.58
C GLU A 54 -17.24 6.52 -9.08
N SER A 55 -16.29 6.12 -9.92
CA SER A 55 -16.43 6.15 -11.38
C SER A 55 -17.37 5.08 -11.94
N GLY A 56 -17.87 4.14 -11.13
CA GLY A 56 -18.68 3.01 -11.60
C GLY A 56 -17.89 2.00 -12.45
N ALA A 57 -16.56 2.14 -12.53
CA ALA A 57 -15.67 1.24 -13.28
C ALA A 57 -15.77 -0.21 -12.77
N PHE A 58 -16.11 -0.39 -11.49
CA PHE A 58 -16.37 -1.70 -10.92
C PHE A 58 -17.63 -2.36 -11.52
N ASP A 59 -18.72 -1.62 -11.66
CA ASP A 59 -19.97 -2.11 -12.27
C ASP A 59 -19.79 -2.41 -13.76
N GLU A 60 -19.03 -1.59 -14.48
CA GLU A 60 -18.65 -1.87 -15.87
C GLU A 60 -17.81 -3.14 -15.99
N SER A 61 -16.85 -3.35 -15.09
CA SER A 61 -16.03 -4.56 -15.08
C SER A 61 -16.85 -5.84 -14.80
N MET A 62 -17.89 -5.74 -13.95
CA MET A 62 -18.79 -6.85 -13.63
C MET A 62 -19.75 -7.16 -14.78
N LYS A 63 -20.24 -6.13 -15.49
CA LYS A 63 -21.02 -6.30 -16.72
C LYS A 63 -20.17 -6.92 -17.84
N ALA A 64 -18.92 -6.49 -17.98
CA ALA A 64 -17.98 -6.99 -18.99
C ALA A 64 -17.57 -8.45 -18.76
N LYS A 65 -17.58 -8.94 -17.52
CA LYS A 65 -17.24 -10.34 -17.19
C LYS A 65 -18.38 -11.34 -17.35
N GLY A 66 -19.53 -10.91 -17.89
CA GLY A 66 -20.70 -11.78 -18.06
C GLY A 66 -21.39 -12.01 -16.73
N GLY A 67 -22.61 -11.48 -16.65
CA GLY A 67 -23.45 -11.52 -15.45
C GLY A 67 -23.52 -12.89 -14.79
N ALA A 68 -23.81 -12.85 -13.48
CA ALA A 68 -24.17 -13.96 -12.61
C ALA A 68 -24.38 -15.27 -13.39
N ARG A 69 -23.42 -16.19 -13.24
CA ARG A 69 -23.53 -17.59 -13.66
C ARG A 69 -24.96 -18.04 -13.36
N THR A 70 -25.80 -18.09 -14.38
CA THR A 70 -27.19 -18.49 -14.23
C THR A 70 -27.16 -19.90 -13.69
N TRP A 71 -27.70 -20.04 -12.48
CA TRP A 71 -27.91 -21.34 -11.88
C TRP A 71 -28.82 -22.13 -12.83
N PRO A 72 -28.42 -23.30 -13.37
CA PRO A 72 -29.23 -23.98 -14.36
C PRO A 72 -30.49 -24.53 -13.69
N GLU A 73 -31.63 -23.99 -14.12
CA GLU A 73 -33.01 -24.41 -13.81
C GLU A 73 -33.32 -25.78 -14.46
N GLN A 74 -32.49 -26.79 -14.20
CA GLN A 74 -32.68 -28.17 -14.68
C GLN A 74 -32.35 -29.23 -13.62
N ALA A 75 -32.10 -28.84 -12.36
CA ALA A 75 -31.87 -29.79 -11.27
C ALA A 75 -33.17 -30.29 -10.60
N ALA A 76 -34.34 -29.95 -11.14
CA ALA A 76 -35.64 -30.39 -10.64
C ALA A 76 -36.52 -30.87 -11.81
N SER A 77 -36.25 -32.07 -12.30
CA SER A 77 -37.22 -32.90 -13.03
C SER A 77 -36.79 -34.35 -12.91
#